data_AF-A0A093GS62-F1
#
_entry.id   AF-A0A093GS62-F1
#
_cell.length_a   1.000
_cell.length_b   1.000
_cell.length_c   1.000
_cell.angle_alpha   90.00
_cell.angle_beta   90.00
_cell.angle_gamma   90.00
#
_symmetry.space_group_name_H-M   'P 1'
#
loop_
_entity.id
_entity.type
_entity.pdbx_description
1 polymer ?
#
loop_
_entity_poly.entity_id
_entity_poly.type
_entity_poly.pdbx_seq_one_letter_code
_entity_poly.pdbx_strand_id
1 'polypeptide(L)'
;RYGPKMPLAVDCTTELIRCKVLDSSGKLKSHELILSYGLALVRFVNLITERKQKMVSIPLRQLAKEVDIPIWVVDLRHELTHGKLPPLALCRKGCDVVLDWLRKTYWSRQLGNNLCEESEDEDEEEQEGMEANAELDSDAWE
;
A
#
# COMPACT_ATOMS: atom_id res chain seq x y z
N ARG A 1 -22.52 -4.10 25.37
CA ARG A 1 -22.51 -3.10 24.27
C ARG A 1 -21.52 -2.01 24.68
N TYR A 2 -20.31 -2.02 24.11
CA TYR A 2 -19.24 -1.09 24.48
C TYR A 2 -19.43 0.25 23.76
N GLY A 3 -19.53 1.34 24.53
CA GLY A 3 -19.12 2.72 24.21
C GLY A 3 -19.62 3.38 22.90
N PRO A 4 -19.22 4.64 22.64
CA PRO A 4 -19.28 5.20 21.29
C PRO A 4 -18.55 4.25 20.34
N LYS A 5 -19.13 3.98 19.16
CA LYS A 5 -18.56 3.05 18.18
C LYS A 5 -17.12 3.45 17.88
N MET A 6 -16.17 2.54 18.13
CA MET A 6 -14.76 2.77 17.84
C MET A 6 -14.61 3.14 16.34
N PRO A 7 -13.78 4.14 16.00
CA PRO A 7 -13.58 4.49 14.60
C PRO A 7 -13.02 3.31 13.83
N LEU A 8 -13.59 3.00 12.66
CA LEU A 8 -13.21 1.82 11.87
C LEU A 8 -11.72 1.84 11.47
N ALA A 9 -11.11 3.03 11.36
CA ALA A 9 -9.69 3.18 11.12
C ALA A 9 -8.82 2.63 12.27
N VAL A 10 -9.27 2.77 13.51
CA VAL A 10 -8.59 2.22 14.71
C VAL A 10 -8.69 0.69 14.71
N ASP A 11 -9.88 0.16 14.38
CA ASP A 11 -10.09 -1.29 14.23
C ASP A 11 -9.18 -1.88 13.14
N CYS A 12 -9.19 -1.30 11.93
CA CYS A 12 -8.33 -1.74 10.84
C CYS A 12 -6.84 -1.67 11.22
N THR A 13 -6.41 -0.57 11.88
CA THR A 13 -5.03 -0.44 12.36
C THR A 13 -4.68 -1.57 13.31
N THR A 14 -5.56 -1.89 14.26
CA THR A 14 -5.35 -2.96 15.24
C THR A 14 -5.17 -4.31 14.56
N GLU A 15 -6.00 -4.63 13.57
CA GLU A 15 -5.93 -5.90 12.85
C GLU A 15 -4.66 -6.03 12.01
N LEU A 16 -4.26 -4.96 11.32
CA LEU A 16 -3.04 -4.93 10.51
C LEU A 16 -1.78 -5.08 11.36
N ILE A 17 -1.69 -4.34 12.47
CA ILE A 17 -0.58 -4.45 13.42
C ILE A 17 -0.55 -5.84 14.07
N ARG A 18 -1.71 -6.40 14.43
CA ARG A 18 -1.78 -7.78 14.93
C ARG A 18 -1.22 -8.78 13.92
N CYS A 19 -1.51 -8.61 12.62
CA CYS A 19 -0.93 -9.47 11.58
C CYS A 19 0.60 -9.37 11.58
N LYS A 20 1.17 -8.16 11.64
CA LYS A 20 2.62 -7.96 11.73
C LYS A 20 3.24 -8.63 12.96
N VAL A 21 2.63 -8.48 14.13
CA VAL A 21 3.12 -9.10 15.37
C VAL A 21 3.11 -10.62 15.27
N LEU A 22 2.04 -11.20 14.73
CA LEU A 22 1.94 -12.65 14.52
C LEU A 22 2.97 -13.16 13.51
N ASP A 23 3.19 -12.41 12.43
CA ASP A 23 4.16 -12.71 11.40
C ASP A 23 5.59 -12.73 11.96
N SER A 24 5.98 -11.67 12.68
CA SER A 24 7.29 -11.58 13.34
C SER A 24 7.49 -12.61 14.44
N SER A 25 6.42 -13.15 15.03
CA SER A 25 6.53 -14.18 16.06
C SER A 25 6.99 -15.54 15.53
N GLY A 26 6.90 -15.77 14.21
CA GLY A 26 7.23 -17.05 13.57
C GLY A 26 6.33 -18.24 13.98
N LYS A 27 5.26 -17.99 14.74
CA LYS A 27 4.37 -19.04 15.27
C LYS A 27 3.37 -19.58 14.25
N LEU A 28 2.99 -18.76 13.27
CA LEU A 28 1.99 -19.11 12.26
C LEU A 28 2.66 -19.52 10.95
N LYS A 29 2.02 -20.45 10.23
CA LYS A 29 2.44 -20.87 8.89
C LYS A 29 2.03 -19.82 7.85
N SER A 30 2.70 -19.83 6.70
CA SER A 30 2.45 -18.87 5.61
C SER A 30 0.98 -18.79 5.20
N HIS A 31 0.26 -19.92 5.14
CA HIS A 31 -1.16 -19.93 4.79
C HIS A 31 -2.03 -19.20 5.83
N GLU A 32 -1.77 -19.42 7.13
CA GLU A 32 -2.51 -18.75 8.21
C GLU A 32 -2.23 -17.24 8.21
N LEU A 33 -0.99 -16.85 7.91
CA LEU A 33 -0.61 -15.45 7.74
C LEU A 33 -1.33 -14.82 6.55
N ILE A 34 -1.36 -15.48 5.38
CA ILE A 34 -2.08 -14.99 4.19
C ILE A 34 -3.55 -14.74 4.52
N LEU A 35 -4.21 -15.67 5.22
CA LEU A 35 -5.61 -15.49 5.62
C LEU A 35 -5.79 -14.34 6.62
N SER A 36 -4.87 -14.21 7.60
CA SER A 36 -4.92 -13.13 8.59
C SER A 36 -4.75 -11.75 7.94
N TYR A 37 -3.70 -11.57 7.14
CA TYR A 37 -3.51 -10.34 6.37
C TYR A 37 -4.66 -10.10 5.40
N GLY A 38 -5.13 -11.16 4.74
CA GLY A 38 -6.21 -11.10 3.78
C GLY A 38 -7.49 -10.53 4.38
N LEU A 39 -7.89 -11.03 5.55
CA LEU A 39 -9.05 -10.52 6.27
C LEU A 39 -8.90 -9.04 6.64
N ALA A 40 -7.73 -8.65 7.16
CA ALA A 40 -7.46 -7.26 7.55
C ALA A 40 -7.50 -6.30 6.34
N LEU A 41 -6.89 -6.70 5.22
CA LEU A 41 -6.87 -5.92 3.97
C LEU A 41 -8.26 -5.79 3.35
N VAL A 42 -9.05 -6.88 3.32
CA VAL A 42 -10.43 -6.84 2.83
C VAL A 42 -11.28 -5.88 3.68
N ARG A 43 -11.14 -5.91 5.01
CA ARG A 43 -11.84 -5.00 5.92
C ARG A 43 -11.45 -3.55 5.69
N PHE A 44 -10.16 -3.27 5.50
CA PHE A 44 -9.69 -1.93 5.17
C PHE A 44 -10.27 -1.42 3.85
N VAL A 45 -10.22 -2.22 2.77
CA VAL A 45 -10.77 -1.78 1.47
C VAL A 45 -12.27 -1.52 1.60
N ASN A 46 -13.00 -2.35 2.33
CA ASN A 46 -14.41 -2.11 2.60
C ASN A 46 -14.64 -0.81 3.41
N LEU A 47 -13.79 -0.48 4.40
CA LEU A 47 -13.85 0.77 5.17
C LEU A 47 -13.80 1.99 4.25
N ILE A 48 -12.79 2.07 3.38
CA ILE A 48 -12.57 3.26 2.54
C ILE A 48 -13.66 3.42 1.48
N THR A 49 -14.39 2.35 1.14
CA THR A 49 -15.44 2.39 0.12
C THR A 49 -16.86 2.43 0.68
N GLU A 50 -17.08 2.08 1.95
CA GLU A 50 -18.41 1.88 2.55
C GLU A 50 -19.33 3.10 2.39
N ARG A 51 -18.85 4.31 2.67
CA ARG A 51 -19.69 5.52 2.61
C ARG A 51 -20.17 5.84 1.20
N LYS A 52 -19.28 5.71 0.20
CA LYS A 52 -19.60 6.06 -1.19
C LYS A 52 -20.44 4.97 -1.88
N GLN A 53 -20.15 3.69 -1.61
CA GLN A 53 -20.91 2.58 -2.17
C GLN A 53 -22.35 2.48 -1.66
N LYS A 54 -22.64 3.01 -0.45
CA LYS A 54 -24.02 3.10 0.06
C LYS A 54 -24.89 4.11 -0.69
N MET A 55 -24.28 5.11 -1.34
CA MET A 55 -25.01 6.15 -2.06
C MET A 55 -25.16 5.80 -3.54
N VAL A 56 -24.11 5.26 -4.17
CA VAL A 56 -24.08 4.92 -5.59
C VAL A 56 -23.19 3.69 -5.81
N SER A 57 -23.55 2.83 -6.76
CA SER A 57 -22.70 1.71 -7.18
C SER A 57 -21.51 2.23 -7.99
N ILE A 58 -20.39 2.50 -7.31
CA ILE A 58 -19.14 2.98 -7.91
C ILE A 58 -18.10 1.85 -7.85
N PRO A 59 -17.33 1.58 -8.93
CA PRO A 59 -16.26 0.60 -8.93
C PRO A 59 -15.19 0.91 -7.87
N LEU A 60 -14.71 -0.11 -7.14
CA LEU A 60 -13.70 0.04 -6.09
C LEU A 60 -12.41 0.70 -6.59
N ARG A 61 -11.98 0.38 -7.81
CA ARG A 61 -10.79 0.98 -8.44
C ARG A 61 -10.93 2.50 -8.62
N GLN A 62 -12.14 2.98 -8.90
CA GLN A 62 -12.40 4.42 -9.03
C GLN A 62 -12.36 5.09 -7.65
N LEU A 63 -12.98 4.47 -6.65
CA LEU A 63 -12.94 4.97 -5.26
C LEU A 63 -11.52 5.03 -4.70
N ALA A 64 -10.67 4.05 -5.03
CA ALA A 64 -9.27 4.04 -4.61
C ALA A 64 -8.48 5.23 -5.15
N LYS A 65 -8.71 5.62 -6.42
CA LYS A 65 -8.11 6.83 -7.01
C LYS A 65 -8.56 8.10 -6.27
N GLU A 66 -9.82 8.18 -5.88
CA GLU A 66 -10.37 9.36 -5.18
C GLU A 66 -9.85 9.51 -3.74
N VAL A 67 -9.24 8.47 -3.17
CA VAL A 67 -8.71 8.48 -1.79
C VAL A 67 -7.21 8.21 -1.74
N ASP A 68 -6.51 8.29 -2.88
CA ASP A 68 -5.06 8.10 -2.99
C ASP A 68 -4.56 6.74 -2.45
N ILE A 69 -5.31 5.67 -2.71
CA ILE A 69 -4.88 4.29 -2.46
C ILE A 69 -4.42 3.66 -3.78
N PRO A 70 -3.24 3.01 -3.82
CA PRO A 70 -2.78 2.31 -5.01
C PRO A 70 -3.78 1.24 -5.48
N ILE A 71 -4.07 1.25 -6.78
CA ILE A 71 -5.09 0.38 -7.40
C ILE A 71 -4.80 -1.11 -7.13
N TRP A 72 -3.53 -1.50 -7.09
CA TRP A 72 -3.15 -2.89 -6.84
C TRP A 72 -3.59 -3.40 -5.45
N VAL A 73 -3.82 -2.52 -4.47
CA VAL A 73 -4.38 -2.90 -3.15
C VAL A 73 -5.84 -3.34 -3.29
N VAL A 74 -6.60 -2.70 -4.19
CA VAL A 74 -7.96 -3.14 -4.54
C VAL A 74 -7.92 -4.49 -5.27
N ASP A 75 -6.94 -4.68 -6.14
CA ASP A 75 -6.76 -5.93 -6.88
C ASP A 75 -6.38 -7.07 -5.95
N LEU A 76 -5.51 -6.81 -4.98
CA LEU A 76 -5.17 -7.72 -3.90
C LEU A 76 -6.43 -8.14 -3.11
N ARG A 77 -7.31 -7.19 -2.76
CA ARG A 77 -8.60 -7.50 -2.15
C ARG A 77 -9.49 -8.36 -3.05
N HIS A 78 -9.50 -8.11 -4.36
CA HIS A 78 -10.25 -8.93 -5.31
C HIS A 78 -9.75 -10.38 -5.31
N GLU A 79 -8.44 -10.59 -5.44
CA GLU A 79 -7.78 -11.90 -5.38
C GLU A 79 -8.13 -12.68 -4.10
N LEU A 80 -7.99 -12.02 -2.95
CA LEU A 80 -8.28 -12.59 -1.63
C LEU A 80 -9.73 -13.04 -1.46
N THR A 81 -10.68 -12.31 -2.05
CA THR A 81 -12.11 -12.66 -1.94
C THR A 81 -12.59 -13.71 -2.95
N HIS A 82 -11.92 -13.82 -4.10
CA HIS A 82 -12.28 -14.77 -5.14
C HIS A 82 -11.42 -16.05 -5.10
N GLY A 83 -10.72 -16.30 -3.99
CA GLY A 83 -10.01 -17.55 -3.72
C GLY A 83 -8.68 -17.72 -4.45
N LYS A 84 -8.17 -16.67 -5.10
CA LYS A 84 -6.81 -16.66 -5.67
C LYS A 84 -5.86 -16.16 -4.59
N LEU A 85 -5.34 -17.06 -3.76
CA LEU A 85 -4.48 -16.67 -2.65
C LEU A 85 -3.18 -16.04 -3.17
N PRO A 86 -2.93 -14.76 -2.87
CA PRO A 86 -1.71 -14.08 -3.30
C PRO A 86 -0.49 -14.59 -2.52
N PRO A 87 0.73 -14.34 -3.00
CA PRO A 87 1.94 -14.59 -2.23
C PRO A 87 1.94 -13.81 -0.92
N LEU A 88 2.43 -14.41 0.17
CA LEU A 88 2.51 -13.76 1.48
C LEU A 88 3.28 -12.42 1.44
N ALA A 89 4.34 -12.34 0.61
CA ALA A 89 5.09 -11.11 0.41
C ALA A 89 4.20 -9.95 -0.10
N LEU A 90 3.23 -10.24 -0.97
CA LEU A 90 2.30 -9.24 -1.48
C LEU A 90 1.31 -8.80 -0.39
N CYS A 91 0.85 -9.72 0.46
CA CYS A 91 0.04 -9.38 1.63
C CYS A 91 0.78 -8.46 2.62
N ARG A 92 2.06 -8.73 2.89
CA ARG A 92 2.91 -7.89 3.74
C ARG A 92 3.07 -6.49 3.17
N LYS A 93 3.43 -6.39 1.88
CA LYS A 93 3.51 -5.10 1.18
C LYS A 93 2.18 -4.35 1.19
N GLY A 94 1.07 -5.05 0.99
CA GLY A 94 -0.29 -4.50 1.10
C GLY A 94 -0.55 -3.90 2.47
N CYS A 95 -0.17 -4.63 3.53
CA CYS A 95 -0.29 -4.15 4.90
C CYS A 95 0.52 -2.87 5.14
N ASP A 96 1.76 -2.82 4.65
CA ASP A 96 2.64 -1.65 4.79
C ASP A 96 2.03 -0.40 4.14
N VAL A 97 1.58 -0.52 2.89
CA VAL A 97 0.93 0.59 2.17
C VAL A 97 -0.33 1.05 2.87
N VAL A 98 -1.16 0.13 3.35
CA VAL A 98 -2.39 0.49 4.05
C VAL A 98 -2.11 1.18 5.39
N LEU A 99 -1.11 0.70 6.15
CA LEU A 99 -0.70 1.34 7.41
C LEU A 99 -0.12 2.74 7.17
N ASP A 100 0.68 2.92 6.11
CA ASP A 100 1.19 4.23 5.71
C ASP A 100 0.06 5.20 5.35
N TRP A 101 -0.91 4.73 4.58
CA TRP A 101 -2.08 5.52 4.24
C TRP A 101 -2.91 5.90 5.47
N LEU A 102 -3.15 4.96 6.41
CA LEU A 102 -3.84 5.24 7.67
C LEU A 102 -3.07 6.26 8.51
N ARG A 103 -1.73 6.19 8.53
CA ARG A 103 -0.87 7.18 9.19
C ARG A 103 -1.11 8.58 8.62
N LYS A 104 -1.02 8.73 7.30
CA LYS A 104 -1.13 10.00 6.58
C LYS A 104 -2.54 10.61 6.59
N THR A 105 -3.58 9.78 6.53
CA THR A 105 -4.97 10.26 6.32
C THR A 105 -5.83 10.29 7.59
N TYR A 106 -5.56 9.42 8.56
CA TYR A 106 -6.31 9.35 9.80
C TYR A 106 -5.50 9.83 11.01
N TRP A 107 -4.36 9.20 11.29
CA TRP A 107 -3.60 9.43 12.53
C TRP A 107 -2.91 10.80 12.58
N SER A 108 -2.36 11.30 11.47
CA SER A 108 -1.76 12.64 11.36
C SER A 108 -2.70 13.75 11.85
N ARG A 109 -3.99 13.63 11.54
CA ARG A 109 -5.05 14.57 11.95
C ARG A 109 -5.35 14.49 13.44
N GLN A 110 -5.22 13.30 14.04
CA GLN A 110 -5.48 13.11 15.47
C GLN A 110 -4.30 13.59 16.34
N LEU A 111 -3.08 13.51 15.81
CA LEU A 111 -1.84 13.83 16.52
C LEU A 111 -1.36 15.28 16.32
N GLY A 112 -2.16 16.12 15.67
CA GLY A 112 -1.87 17.54 15.51
C GLY A 112 -0.78 17.85 14.47
N ASN A 113 -0.86 17.23 13.28
CA ASN A 113 -0.04 17.53 12.09
C ASN A 113 1.48 17.23 12.21
N ASN A 114 2.00 16.80 13.36
CA ASN A 114 3.43 16.52 13.60
C ASN A 114 4.00 15.26 12.90
N LEU A 115 3.28 14.62 11.99
CA LEU A 115 3.71 13.39 11.28
C LEU A 115 3.79 13.55 9.76
N CYS A 116 3.55 14.76 9.24
CA CYS A 116 3.44 15.04 7.80
C CYS A 116 4.56 15.97 7.32
N GLU A 117 5.82 15.64 7.57
CA GLU A 117 6.95 16.22 6.84
C GLU A 117 7.98 15.11 6.59
N GLU A 118 8.01 14.65 5.33
CA GLU A 118 9.13 14.00 4.61
C GLU A 118 8.52 13.38 3.34
N SER A 119 8.36 14.21 2.31
CA SER A 119 8.31 13.75 0.91
C SER A 119 9.75 13.84 0.39
N GLU A 120 10.37 12.68 0.21
CA GLU A 120 11.64 12.54 -0.53
C GLU A 120 11.33 12.78 -2.02
N ASP A 121 11.50 14.02 -2.47
CA ASP A 121 11.61 14.37 -3.89
C ASP A 121 13.10 14.64 -4.16
N GLU A 122 13.89 13.57 -4.33
CA GLU A 122 15.21 13.63 -4.93
C GLU A 122 15.25 12.55 -6.01
N ASP A 123 15.35 12.97 -7.27
CA ASP A 123 16.24 12.34 -8.24
C ASP A 123 16.50 13.37 -9.37
N GLU A 124 17.75 13.78 -9.42
CA GLU A 124 18.33 14.89 -10.17
C GLU A 124 18.43 14.58 -11.68
N GLU A 125 18.32 15.62 -12.50
CA GLU A 125 18.53 15.58 -13.95
C GLU A 125 20.01 15.27 -14.27
N GLU A 126 20.31 14.08 -14.77
CA GLU A 126 21.63 13.77 -15.34
C GLU A 126 21.82 14.52 -16.67
N GLN A 127 22.76 15.47 -16.68
CA GLN A 127 23.24 16.19 -17.86
C GLN A 127 24.07 15.25 -18.76
N GLU A 128 23.59 14.94 -19.97
CA GLU A 128 24.40 14.29 -21.00
C GLU A 128 25.46 15.26 -21.57
N GLY A 129 26.72 14.86 -21.44
CA GLY A 129 27.90 15.64 -21.82
C GLY A 129 28.09 15.81 -23.33
N MET A 130 28.54 17.01 -23.70
CA MET A 130 29.31 17.24 -24.93
C MET A 130 30.70 16.63 -24.77
N GLU A 131 31.16 15.82 -25.72
CA GLU A 131 32.47 16.02 -26.35
C GLU A 131 32.62 15.16 -27.61
N ALA A 132 32.79 15.86 -28.72
CA ALA A 132 33.21 15.32 -30.01
C ALA A 132 34.67 14.87 -29.90
N ASN A 133 34.99 13.66 -30.39
CA ASN A 133 36.38 13.32 -30.67
C ASN A 133 36.51 12.57 -32.00
N ALA A 134 37.12 13.31 -32.93
CA ALA A 134 37.96 12.96 -34.07
C ALA A 134 37.95 11.53 -34.64
N GLU A 135 37.65 11.49 -35.93
CA GLU A 135 38.14 10.52 -36.92
C GLU A 135 39.64 10.23 -36.72
N LEU A 136 39.98 8.95 -36.56
CA LEU A 136 41.27 8.43 -37.00
C LEU A 136 41.04 7.07 -37.67
N ASP A 137 41.01 7.15 -38.99
CA ASP A 137 41.17 6.08 -39.97
C ASP A 137 42.41 5.25 -39.65
N SER A 138 42.23 3.93 -39.49
CA SER A 138 43.33 2.98 -39.33
C SER A 138 42.97 1.68 -40.05
N ASP A 139 43.09 1.69 -41.37
CA ASP A 139 43.32 0.47 -42.15
C ASP A 139 44.25 0.78 -43.34
N ALA A 140 45.56 0.69 -43.11
CA ALA A 140 46.56 0.63 -44.17
C ALA A 140 47.82 -0.17 -43.76
N TRP A 141 47.82 -1.46 -44.14
CA TRP A 141 48.96 -2.28 -44.64
C TRP A 141 50.34 -2.17 -43.96
N GLU A 142 50.70 -3.17 -43.15
CA GLU A 142 51.77 -4.20 -43.37
C GLU A 142 52.05 -5.02 -42.10
#